data_AF-A0A2Z5YWP5-F1
#
_entry.id   AF-A0A2Z5YWP5-F1
#
_cell.length_a   1.000
_cell.length_b   1.000
_cell.length_c   1.000
_cell.angle_alpha   90.00
_cell.angle_beta   90.00
_cell.angle_gamma   90.00
#
_symmetry.space_group_name_H-M   'P 1'
#
loop_
_entity.id
_entity.type
_entity.pdbx_description
1 polymer ?
#
loop_
_entity_poly.entity_id
_entity_poly.type
_entity_poly.pdbx_seq_one_letter_code
_entity_poly.pdbx_strand_id
1 'polypeptide(L)'
;MRILDLYGRMVAAGEWRDYAMDFGRDFASFAAFRRTADVPQMRVEKRPALHGRQGMWALFGEQGQVLKRGHELAGVLAPIERRLLKLVDG
;
A
#
# COMPACT_ATOMS: atom_id res chain seq x y z
N MET A 1 -2.30 -12.07 5.48
CA MET A 1 -3.73 -11.69 5.37
C MET A 1 -3.91 -10.33 6.03
N ARG A 2 -3.55 -9.24 5.34
CA ARG A 2 -3.71 -7.84 5.84
C ARG A 2 -3.93 -6.86 4.69
N ILE A 3 -3.17 -6.98 3.60
CA ILE A 3 -3.24 -6.02 2.48
C ILE A 3 -4.51 -6.21 1.62
N LEU A 4 -4.94 -7.45 1.37
CA LEU A 4 -6.18 -7.73 0.65
C LEU A 4 -7.43 -7.38 1.48
N ASP A 5 -7.38 -7.57 2.80
CA ASP A 5 -8.47 -7.16 3.70
C ASP A 5 -8.60 -5.63 3.77
N LEU A 6 -7.47 -4.91 3.76
CA LEU A 6 -7.47 -3.46 3.59
C LEU A 6 -8.03 -3.06 2.23
N TYR A 7 -7.63 -3.74 1.15
CA TYR A 7 -8.17 -3.50 -0.19
C TYR A 7 -9.69 -3.66 -0.23
N GLY A 8 -10.23 -4.76 0.28
CA GLY A 8 -11.68 -4.98 0.30
C GLY A 8 -12.44 -3.87 1.03
N ARG A 9 -11.92 -3.38 2.17
CA ARG A 9 -12.53 -2.26 2.89
C ARG A 9 -12.44 -0.93 2.15
N MET A 10 -11.32 -0.68 1.45
CA MET A 10 -11.17 0.52 0.63
C MET A 10 -12.08 0.50 -0.61
N VAL A 11 -12.32 -0.68 -1.19
CA VAL A 11 -13.33 -0.86 -2.24
C VAL A 11 -14.73 -0.60 -1.70
N ALA A 12 -15.06 -1.15 -0.52
CA ALA A 12 -16.34 -0.90 0.13
C ALA A 12 -16.57 0.58 0.45
N ALA A 13 -15.51 1.32 0.79
CA ALA A 13 -15.54 2.78 0.97
C ALA A 13 -15.56 3.58 -0.35
N GLY A 14 -15.48 2.93 -1.52
CA GLY A 14 -15.48 3.58 -2.84
C GLY A 14 -14.18 4.26 -3.25
N GLU A 15 -13.11 4.08 -2.47
CA GLU A 15 -11.81 4.73 -2.69
C GLU A 15 -10.97 4.01 -3.75
N TRP A 16 -10.99 2.67 -3.74
CA TRP A 16 -10.25 1.84 -4.69
C TRP A 16 -11.19 1.04 -5.57
N ARG A 17 -10.74 0.80 -6.80
CA ARG A 17 -11.50 0.04 -7.82
C ARG A 17 -10.68 -1.03 -8.50
N ASP A 18 -9.36 -0.89 -8.48
CA ASP A 18 -8.45 -1.78 -9.17
C ASP A 18 -7.15 -1.92 -8.38
N TYR A 19 -6.40 -2.98 -8.65
CA TYR A 19 -5.08 -3.20 -8.09
C TYR A 19 -4.17 -3.92 -9.08
N ALA A 20 -2.87 -3.73 -8.91
CA ALA A 20 -1.84 -4.48 -9.62
C ALA A 20 -0.89 -5.10 -8.61
N MET A 21 -0.44 -6.31 -8.88
CA MET A 21 0.66 -6.94 -8.16
C MET A 21 1.76 -7.30 -9.14
N ASP A 22 2.99 -7.00 -8.75
CA ASP A 22 4.17 -7.39 -9.50
C ASP A 22 5.13 -8.14 -8.58
N PHE A 23 5.69 -9.24 -9.08
CA PHE A 23 6.58 -10.14 -8.36
C PHE A 23 7.86 -10.32 -9.16
N GLY A 24 8.81 -9.42 -8.93
CA GLY A 24 10.15 -9.51 -9.48
C GLY A 24 11.09 -10.31 -8.59
N ARG A 25 12.29 -10.59 -9.12
CA ARG A 25 13.38 -11.24 -8.37
C ARG A 25 13.80 -10.42 -7.14
N ASP A 26 13.88 -9.11 -7.28
CA ASP A 26 14.46 -8.23 -6.26
C ASP A 26 13.41 -7.61 -5.34
N PHE A 27 12.16 -7.50 -5.82
CA PHE A 27 11.08 -6.89 -5.09
C PHE A 27 9.72 -7.39 -5.52
N ALA A 28 8.76 -7.32 -4.60
CA ALA A 28 7.35 -7.47 -4.88
C ALA A 28 6.64 -6.14 -4.63
N SER A 29 5.60 -5.84 -5.40
CA SER A 29 4.79 -4.65 -5.21
C SER A 29 3.30 -4.93 -5.26
N PHE A 30 2.55 -4.12 -4.52
CA PHE A 30 1.10 -4.03 -4.58
C PHE A 30 0.76 -2.55 -4.82
N ALA A 31 0.00 -2.26 -5.86
CA ALA A 31 -0.45 -0.92 -6.20
C ALA A 31 -1.98 -0.91 -6.21
N ALA A 32 -2.59 0.10 -5.59
CA ALA A 32 -4.04 0.27 -5.58
C ALA A 32 -4.44 1.55 -6.31
N PHE A 33 -5.52 1.48 -7.08
CA PHE A 33 -5.94 2.53 -7.99
C PHE A 33 -7.38 2.94 -7.72
N ARG A 34 -7.65 4.24 -7.85
CA ARG A 34 -9.02 4.78 -7.84
C ARG A 34 -9.74 4.52 -9.16
N ARG A 35 -9.00 4.49 -10.27
CA ARG A 35 -9.47 4.19 -11.63
C ARG A 35 -8.41 3.37 -12.36
N THR A 36 -8.82 2.49 -13.25
CA THR A 36 -7.91 1.68 -14.06
C THR A 36 -7.02 2.56 -14.94
N ALA A 37 -5.73 2.22 -15.05
CA ALA A 37 -4.69 2.94 -15.80
C ALA A 37 -4.30 4.35 -15.30
N ASP A 38 -4.75 4.76 -14.12
CA ASP A 38 -4.29 5.98 -13.45
C ASP A 38 -2.98 5.75 -12.67
N VAL A 39 -2.39 6.84 -12.16
CA VAL A 39 -1.31 6.77 -11.18
C VAL A 39 -1.85 6.08 -9.91
N PRO A 40 -1.13 5.08 -9.34
CA PRO A 40 -1.61 4.39 -8.17
C PRO A 40 -1.74 5.34 -6.98
N GLN A 41 -2.88 5.28 -6.28
CA GLN A 41 -3.10 6.08 -5.07
C GLN A 41 -2.14 5.71 -3.94
N MET A 42 -1.80 4.42 -3.89
CA MET A 42 -0.66 3.98 -3.13
C MET A 42 0.05 2.82 -3.81
N ARG A 43 1.31 2.67 -3.46
CA ARG A 43 2.07 1.46 -3.75
C ARG A 43 2.79 1.00 -2.50
N VAL A 44 2.73 -0.30 -2.23
CA VAL A 44 3.53 -0.95 -1.21
C VAL A 44 4.57 -1.81 -1.91
N GLU A 45 5.84 -1.67 -1.54
CA GLU A 45 6.91 -2.53 -2.02
C GLU A 45 7.53 -3.32 -0.88
N LYS A 46 7.95 -4.55 -1.19
CA LYS A 46 8.80 -5.40 -0.35
C LYS A 46 10.12 -5.65 -1.07
N ARG A 47 11.22 -5.22 -0.46
CA ARG A 47 12.60 -5.40 -0.96
C ARG A 47 13.43 -6.17 0.07
N PRO A 48 13.56 -7.51 -0.02
CA PRO A 48 14.24 -8.33 0.99
C PRO A 48 15.69 -7.91 1.26
N ALA A 49 16.39 -7.37 0.25
CA ALA A 49 17.75 -6.84 0.41
C ALA A 49 17.86 -5.69 1.43
N LEU A 50 16.76 -5.03 1.78
CA LEU A 50 16.72 -3.92 2.74
C LEU A 50 16.35 -4.35 4.17
N HIS A 51 16.20 -5.65 4.46
CA HIS A 51 15.75 -6.15 5.77
C HIS A 51 16.59 -5.64 6.95
N GLY A 52 17.92 -5.57 6.79
CA GLY A 52 18.87 -5.08 7.81
C GLY A 52 19.11 -3.57 7.77
N ARG A 53 18.38 -2.81 6.94
CA ARG A 53 18.49 -1.34 6.84
C ARG A 53 17.29 -0.70 7.56
N GLN A 54 16.72 0.37 7.00
CA GLN A 54 15.53 1.05 7.54
C GLN A 54 14.21 0.24 7.37
N GLY A 55 14.30 -1.03 6.94
CA GLY A 55 13.16 -1.91 6.74
C GLY A 55 12.92 -2.32 5.29
N MET A 56 12.46 -3.56 5.09
CA MET A 56 12.21 -4.13 3.76
C MET A 56 10.89 -3.66 3.13
N TRP A 57 9.99 -3.03 3.88
CA TRP A 57 8.71 -2.54 3.38
C TRP A 57 8.72 -1.03 3.20
N ALA A 58 8.08 -0.56 2.15
CA ALA A 58 7.87 0.86 1.90
C ALA A 58 6.46 1.13 1.38
N LEU A 59 5.83 2.18 1.91
CA LEU A 59 4.59 2.77 1.42
C LEU A 59 4.94 4.02 0.61
N PHE A 60 4.43 4.07 -0.61
CA PHE A 60 4.52 5.20 -1.52
C PHE A 60 3.15 5.85 -1.71
N GLY A 61 3.14 7.18 -1.80
CA GLY A 61 1.95 7.95 -2.18
C GLY A 61 1.82 8.13 -3.69
N GLU A 62 0.80 8.88 -4.10
CA GLU A 62 0.46 9.08 -5.52
C GLU A 62 1.60 9.70 -6.34
N GLN A 63 2.43 10.55 -5.73
CA GLN A 63 3.54 11.21 -6.42
C GLN A 63 4.85 10.39 -6.36
N GLY A 64 4.78 9.13 -5.94
CA GLY A 64 5.95 8.27 -5.77
C GLY A 64 6.83 8.64 -4.56
N GLN A 65 6.37 9.55 -3.70
CA GLN A 65 7.05 9.89 -2.45
C GLN A 65 6.90 8.76 -1.43
N VAL A 66 7.95 8.50 -0.65
CA VAL A 66 7.90 7.52 0.43
C VAL A 66 7.17 8.12 1.63
N LEU A 67 5.99 7.60 1.94
CA LEU A 67 5.19 8.02 3.10
C LEU A 67 5.63 7.29 4.38
N LYS A 68 6.07 6.03 4.26
CA LYS A 68 6.53 5.23 5.40
C LYS A 68 7.48 4.12 4.98
N ARG A 69 8.46 3.80 5.83
CA ARG A 69 9.29 2.57 5.77
C ARG A 69 9.21 1.81 7.07
N GLY A 70 9.42 0.50 7.02
CA GLY A 70 9.46 -0.35 8.21
C GLY A 70 9.81 -1.80 7.94
N HIS A 71 10.07 -2.54 9.01
CA HIS A 71 10.40 -3.97 8.95
C HIS A 71 9.16 -4.85 8.77
N GLU A 72 7.98 -4.34 9.13
CA GLU A 72 6.72 -5.08 9.07
C GLU A 72 5.68 -4.37 8.21
N LEU A 73 4.93 -5.17 7.43
CA LEU A 73 3.85 -4.67 6.57
C LEU A 73 2.78 -3.93 7.37
N ALA A 74 2.40 -4.46 8.54
CA ALA A 74 1.41 -3.88 9.44
C ALA A 74 1.68 -2.41 9.76
N GLY A 75 2.89 -2.11 10.25
CA GLY A 75 3.29 -0.75 10.60
C GLY A 75 3.30 0.19 9.39
N VAL A 76 3.64 -0.33 8.20
CA VAL A 76 3.67 0.42 6.94
C VAL A 76 2.27 0.72 6.42
N LEU A 77 1.27 -0.15 6.65
CA LEU A 77 -0.13 0.07 6.24
C LEU A 77 -0.93 0.99 7.16
N ALA A 78 -0.49 1.19 8.41
CA ALA A 78 -1.19 1.99 9.41
C ALA A 78 -1.63 3.41 8.97
N PRO A 79 -0.89 4.16 8.12
CA PRO A 79 -1.36 5.44 7.60
C PRO A 79 -2.66 5.32 6.78
N ILE A 80 -2.79 4.25 5.99
CA ILE A 80 -3.96 4.02 5.14
C ILE A 80 -5.15 3.53 5.97
N GLU A 81 -4.90 2.64 6.93
CA GLU A 81 -5.94 2.20 7.87
C GLU A 81 -6.53 3.38 8.65
N ARG A 82 -5.70 4.33 9.10
CA ARG A 82 -6.17 5.56 9.77
C ARG A 82 -6.96 6.48 8.85
N ARG A 83 -6.59 6.58 7.57
CA ARG A 83 -7.37 7.34 6.57
C ARG A 83 -8.74 6.70 6.36
N LEU A 84 -8.78 5.38 6.22
CA LEU A 84 -10.03 4.64 6.07
C LEU A 84 -10.99 4.87 7.25
N LEU A 85 -10.50 4.80 8.49
CA LEU A 85 -11.33 5.07 9.67
C LEU A 85 -11.99 6.46 9.60
N LYS A 86 -11.22 7.48 9.23
CA LYS A 86 -11.75 8.85 9.06
C LYS A 86 -12.78 8.99 7.92
N LEU A 87 -12.73 8.11 6.90
CA LEU A 87 -13.67 8.15 5.77
C LEU A 87 -15.00 7.47 6.10
N VAL A 88 -15.01 6.50 7.01
CA VAL A 88 -16.24 5.77 7.40
C VAL A 88 -16.98 6.41 8.58
N ASP A 89 -16.30 7.25 9.36
CA ASP A 89 -16.89 8.01 10.47
C ASP A 89 -17.60 9.31 10.02
N GLY A 90 -17.60 9.62 8.72
CA GLY A 90 -18.24 10.81 8.12
C GLY A 90 -19.48 10.46 7.32
#